data_AF-A0A8H4VRY7-F1
#
_entry.id   AF-A0A8H4VRY7-F1
#
_cell.length_a   1.000
_cell.length_b   1.000
_cell.length_c   1.000
_cell.angle_alpha   90.00
_cell.angle_beta   90.00
_cell.angle_gamma   90.00
#
_symmetry.space_group_name_H-M   'P 1'
#
loop_
_entity.id
_entity.type
_entity.pdbx_description
1 polymer ?
#
loop_
_entity_poly.entity_id
_entity_poly.type
_entity_poly.pdbx_seq_one_letter_code
_entity_poly.pdbx_strand_id
1 'polypeptide(L)'
;MLDILNPRSREYFDKTRSKIFKVGKLADIVPKGDKAVEEWAKFKACLDKVDGWYAKTDDKGPFILGQTISWSDLNIASWTLWMKIVFGENSKEWKDIASWNGGRWSKLLADLDKYAQKRD
;
A
#
# COMPACT_ATOMS: atom_id res chain seq x y z
N MET A 1 -12.23 -6.14 -1.71
CA MET A 1 -11.68 -4.89 -2.28
C MET A 1 -12.77 -3.87 -2.55
N LEU A 2 -13.79 -4.19 -3.36
CA LEU A 2 -14.88 -3.27 -3.66
C LEU A 2 -15.89 -3.09 -2.51
N ASP A 3 -15.89 -4.03 -1.55
CA ASP A 3 -16.86 -4.04 -0.47
C ASP A 3 -16.75 -2.90 0.54
N ILE A 4 -15.61 -2.22 0.57
CA ILE A 4 -15.39 -1.04 1.39
C ILE A 4 -16.12 0.21 0.87
N LEU A 5 -16.54 0.20 -0.40
CA LEU A 5 -17.23 1.32 -1.02
C LEU A 5 -18.74 1.20 -0.80
N ASN A 6 -19.39 2.34 -0.59
CA ASN A 6 -20.85 2.40 -0.62
C ASN A 6 -21.40 1.94 -1.99
N PRO A 7 -22.67 1.50 -2.08
CA PRO A 7 -23.19 0.88 -3.30
C PRO A 7 -23.03 1.72 -4.57
N ARG A 8 -23.29 3.04 -4.50
CA ARG A 8 -23.19 3.94 -5.67
C ARG A 8 -21.73 4.12 -6.11
N SER A 9 -20.82 4.33 -5.16
CA SER A 9 -19.39 4.45 -5.45
C SER A 9 -18.80 3.14 -5.97
N ARG A 10 -19.26 1.99 -5.46
CA ARG A 10 -18.85 0.68 -5.95
C ARG A 10 -19.18 0.50 -7.42
N GLU A 11 -20.43 0.74 -7.81
CA GLU A 11 -20.87 0.62 -9.20
C GLU A 11 -20.07 1.54 -10.12
N TYR A 12 -19.91 2.81 -9.73
CA TYR A 12 -19.14 3.77 -10.51
C TYR A 12 -17.66 3.36 -10.63
N PHE A 13 -17.05 2.89 -9.54
CA PHE A 13 -15.65 2.49 -9.52
C PHE A 13 -15.40 1.25 -10.38
N ASP A 14 -16.24 0.23 -10.26
CA ASP A 14 -16.16 -0.97 -11.10
C ASP A 14 -16.29 -0.61 -12.59
N LYS A 15 -17.30 0.18 -12.96
CA LYS A 15 -17.51 0.63 -14.36
C LYS A 15 -16.31 1.40 -14.90
N THR A 16 -15.83 2.39 -14.16
CA THR A 16 -14.74 3.27 -14.64
C THR A 16 -13.40 2.55 -14.70
N ARG A 17 -13.06 1.72 -13.71
CA ARG A 17 -11.79 0.99 -13.70
C ARG A 17 -11.80 -0.18 -14.67
N SER A 18 -12.92 -0.88 -14.85
CA SER A 18 -13.05 -1.91 -15.90
C SER A 18 -12.77 -1.34 -17.29
N LYS A 19 -13.26 -0.13 -17.59
CA LYS A 19 -12.95 0.58 -18.84
C LYS A 19 -11.46 0.94 -18.96
N ILE A 20 -10.85 1.46 -17.89
CA ILE A 20 -9.42 1.84 -17.89
C ILE A 20 -8.53 0.61 -18.10
N PHE A 21 -8.81 -0.49 -17.42
CA PHE A 21 -8.05 -1.73 -17.50
C PHE A 21 -8.46 -2.62 -18.69
N LYS A 22 -9.46 -2.21 -19.47
CA LYS A 22 -9.97 -2.92 -20.65
C LYS A 22 -10.39 -4.37 -20.33
N VAL A 23 -11.10 -4.56 -19.23
CA VAL A 23 -11.66 -5.85 -18.78
C VAL A 23 -13.17 -5.80 -18.66
N GLY A 24 -13.83 -6.97 -18.60
CA GLY A 24 -15.28 -7.08 -18.46
C GLY A 24 -15.78 -6.60 -17.09
N LYS A 25 -15.19 -7.13 -16.02
CA LYS A 25 -15.41 -6.68 -14.64
C LYS A 25 -14.08 -6.38 -13.97
N LEU A 26 -14.07 -5.48 -12.98
CA LEU A 26 -12.82 -5.11 -12.33
C LEU A 26 -12.20 -6.32 -11.61
N ALA A 27 -13.03 -7.22 -11.08
CA ALA A 27 -12.58 -8.45 -10.44
C ALA A 27 -11.71 -9.34 -11.36
N ASP A 28 -11.81 -9.18 -12.69
CA ASP A 28 -11.05 -9.97 -13.66
C ASP A 28 -9.56 -9.55 -13.71
N ILE A 29 -9.20 -8.38 -13.17
CA ILE A 29 -7.78 -7.95 -13.10
C ILE A 29 -7.00 -8.71 -12.03
N VAL A 30 -7.69 -9.33 -11.07
CA VAL A 30 -7.03 -9.97 -9.92
C VAL A 30 -6.32 -11.23 -10.42
N PRO A 31 -4.97 -11.30 -10.31
CA PRO A 31 -4.24 -12.46 -10.76
C PRO A 31 -4.61 -13.69 -9.91
N LYS A 32 -4.54 -14.88 -10.51
CA LYS A 32 -4.92 -16.16 -9.86
C LYS A 32 -3.80 -17.18 -10.03
N GLY A 33 -3.75 -18.17 -9.14
CA GLY A 33 -2.76 -19.26 -9.18
C GLY A 33 -1.33 -18.73 -9.21
N ASP A 34 -0.48 -19.33 -10.03
CA ASP A 34 0.94 -19.00 -10.15
C ASP A 34 1.19 -17.53 -10.50
N LYS A 35 0.32 -16.93 -11.34
CA LYS A 35 0.41 -15.51 -11.68
C LYS A 35 0.21 -14.62 -10.45
N ALA A 36 -0.65 -15.02 -9.50
CA ALA A 36 -0.83 -14.25 -8.27
C ALA A 36 0.44 -14.26 -7.42
N VAL A 37 1.11 -15.42 -7.33
CA VAL A 37 2.38 -15.57 -6.62
C VAL A 37 3.46 -14.71 -7.28
N GLU A 38 3.56 -14.75 -8.61
CA GLU A 38 4.53 -13.96 -9.37
C GLU A 38 4.33 -12.45 -9.19
N GLU A 39 3.11 -11.95 -9.35
CA GLU A 39 2.81 -10.52 -9.18
C GLU A 39 3.00 -10.06 -7.73
N TRP A 40 2.72 -10.92 -6.75
CA TRP A 40 2.98 -10.61 -5.34
C TRP A 40 4.49 -10.51 -5.06
N ALA A 41 5.30 -11.40 -5.64
CA ALA A 41 6.75 -11.34 -5.52
C ALA A 41 7.33 -10.09 -6.20
N LYS A 42 6.81 -9.71 -7.38
CA LYS A 42 7.18 -8.44 -8.06
C LYS A 42 6.84 -7.24 -7.20
N PHE A 43 5.64 -7.24 -6.58
CA PHE A 43 5.22 -6.18 -5.70
C PHE A 43 6.15 -6.04 -4.48
N LYS A 44 6.51 -7.16 -3.83
CA LYS A 44 7.52 -7.16 -2.76
C LYS A 44 8.85 -6.60 -3.26
N ALA A 45 9.34 -7.03 -4.42
CA ALA A 45 10.61 -6.56 -4.98
C ALA A 45 10.59 -5.04 -5.28
N CYS A 46 9.44 -4.48 -5.64
CA CYS A 46 9.27 -3.03 -5.75
C CYS A 46 9.41 -2.33 -4.39
N LEU A 47 8.80 -2.87 -3.33
CA LEU A 47 8.97 -2.35 -1.98
C LEU A 47 10.42 -2.49 -1.48
N ASP A 48 11.11 -3.58 -1.81
CA ASP A 48 12.54 -3.75 -1.48
C ASP A 48 13.40 -2.63 -2.12
N LYS A 49 13.05 -2.15 -3.32
CA LYS A 49 13.73 -0.99 -3.94
C LYS A 49 13.45 0.31 -3.19
N VAL A 50 12.21 0.51 -2.73
CA VAL A 50 11.83 1.70 -1.95
C VAL A 50 12.52 1.70 -0.59
N ASP A 51 12.59 0.54 0.07
CA ASP A 51 13.38 0.32 1.29
C ASP A 51 14.85 0.70 1.08
N GLY A 52 15.42 0.33 -0.07
CA GLY A 52 16.77 0.75 -0.46
C GLY A 52 16.98 2.26 -0.59
N TRP A 53 15.91 3.07 -0.75
CA TRP A 53 16.03 4.53 -0.69
C TRP A 53 16.16 5.02 0.75
N TYR A 54 15.35 4.47 1.67
CA TYR A 54 15.44 4.77 3.10
C TYR A 54 16.76 4.32 3.71
N ALA A 55 17.27 3.16 3.30
CA ALA A 55 18.53 2.60 3.80
C ALA A 55 19.73 3.55 3.64
N LYS A 56 19.65 4.53 2.71
CA LYS A 56 20.69 5.55 2.51
C LYS A 56 20.76 6.61 3.62
N THR A 57 19.74 6.68 4.46
CA THR A 57 19.59 7.67 5.53
C THR A 57 19.22 7.06 6.87
N ASP A 58 19.19 5.73 7.00
CA ASP A 58 18.84 5.04 8.26
C ASP A 58 19.77 5.43 9.43
N ASP A 59 21.04 5.77 9.15
CA ASP A 59 22.01 6.29 10.13
C ASP A 59 21.67 7.71 10.61
N LYS A 60 20.84 8.44 9.85
CA LYS A 60 20.46 9.82 10.11
C LYS A 60 19.04 9.94 10.63
N GLY A 61 18.16 8.97 10.39
CA GLY A 61 16.79 8.97 10.88
C GLY A 61 15.86 8.10 10.03
N PRO A 62 14.57 8.01 10.42
CA PRO A 62 13.63 7.05 9.83
C PRO A 62 13.09 7.46 8.44
N PHE A 63 13.32 8.70 8.00
CA PHE A 63 12.74 9.26 6.78
C PHE A 63 13.75 9.34 5.64
N ILE A 64 13.26 9.57 4.42
CA ILE A 64 14.09 9.71 3.20
C ILE A 64 15.12 10.84 3.32
N LEU A 65 14.85 11.87 4.13
CA LEU A 65 15.79 12.96 4.42
C LEU A 65 16.40 12.85 5.83
N GLY A 66 16.47 11.65 6.41
CA GLY A 66 16.96 11.38 7.76
C GLY A 66 15.92 11.72 8.82
N GLN A 67 16.17 12.73 9.66
CA GLN A 67 15.22 13.18 10.68
C GLN A 67 14.04 13.99 10.12
N THR A 68 14.19 14.55 8.92
CA THR A 68 13.19 15.43 8.35
C THR A 68 12.20 14.64 7.51
N ILE A 69 10.92 14.73 7.87
CA ILE A 69 9.83 14.18 7.06
C ILE A 69 9.78 14.92 5.72
N SER A 70 9.65 14.19 4.62
CA SER A 70 9.45 14.72 3.29
C SER A 70 8.08 14.36 2.72
N TRP A 71 7.69 15.01 1.62
CA TRP A 71 6.49 14.64 0.87
C TRP A 71 6.54 13.18 0.40
N SER A 72 7.73 12.66 0.09
CA SER A 72 7.90 11.27 -0.34
C SER A 72 7.50 10.27 0.76
N ASP A 73 7.83 10.58 2.02
CA ASP A 73 7.43 9.75 3.17
C ASP A 73 5.91 9.71 3.32
N LEU A 74 5.25 10.87 3.20
CA LEU A 74 3.79 10.97 3.25
C LEU A 74 3.13 10.23 2.08
N ASN A 75 3.71 10.30 0.88
CA ASN A 75 3.19 9.59 -0.28
C ASN A 75 3.28 8.06 -0.08
N ILE A 76 4.43 7.55 0.34
CA ILE A 76 4.65 6.11 0.59
C ILE A 76 3.75 5.63 1.74
N ALA A 77 3.64 6.41 2.81
CA ALA A 77 2.74 6.12 3.92
C ALA A 77 1.26 6.10 3.47
N SER A 78 0.83 7.02 2.60
CA SER A 78 -0.55 7.03 2.11
C SER A 78 -0.93 5.78 1.32
N TRP A 79 -0.04 5.29 0.45
CA TRP A 79 -0.24 4.03 -0.28
C TRP A 79 -0.23 2.83 0.67
N THR A 80 0.68 2.83 1.63
CA THR A 80 0.78 1.77 2.65
C THR A 80 -0.49 1.70 3.51
N LEU A 81 -0.99 2.84 3.96
CA LEU A 81 -2.24 2.95 4.73
C LEU A 81 -3.44 2.51 3.89
N TRP A 82 -3.50 2.89 2.61
CA TRP A 82 -4.55 2.44 1.71
C TRP A 82 -4.58 0.92 1.58
N MET A 83 -3.42 0.27 1.42
CA MET A 83 -3.32 -1.19 1.38
C MET A 83 -3.78 -1.84 2.69
N LYS A 84 -3.35 -1.30 3.84
CA LYS A 84 -3.80 -1.74 5.17
C LYS A 84 -5.33 -1.71 5.28
N ILE A 85 -5.95 -0.61 4.86
CA ILE A 85 -7.41 -0.40 4.91
C ILE A 85 -8.15 -1.34 3.94
N VAL A 86 -7.69 -1.45 2.70
CA VAL A 86 -8.39 -2.20 1.64
C VAL A 86 -8.29 -3.72 1.82
N PHE A 87 -7.14 -4.22 2.26
CA PHE A 87 -6.99 -5.64 2.59
C PHE A 87 -7.58 -5.97 3.95
N GLY A 88 -7.52 -5.02 4.89
CA GLY A 88 -7.94 -5.19 6.28
C GLY A 88 -6.78 -5.67 7.17
N GLU A 89 -6.74 -5.20 8.41
CA GLU A 89 -5.60 -5.37 9.32
C GLU A 89 -5.28 -6.83 9.69
N ASN A 90 -6.26 -7.73 9.55
CA ASN A 90 -6.09 -9.14 9.90
C ASN A 90 -5.78 -10.03 8.69
N SER A 91 -5.80 -9.46 7.48
CA SER A 91 -5.52 -10.18 6.22
C SER A 91 -4.09 -10.71 6.15
N LYS A 92 -3.89 -11.74 5.34
CA LYS A 92 -2.55 -12.27 5.07
C LYS A 92 -1.72 -11.22 4.33
N GLU A 93 -2.32 -10.54 3.36
CA GLU A 93 -1.71 -9.52 2.51
C GLU A 93 -1.13 -8.37 3.34
N TRP A 94 -1.89 -7.84 4.29
CA TRP A 94 -1.37 -6.80 5.19
C TRP A 94 -0.28 -7.34 6.11
N LYS A 95 -0.43 -8.54 6.68
CA LYS A 95 0.61 -9.14 7.54
C LYS A 95 1.92 -9.35 6.80
N ASP A 96 1.86 -9.79 5.54
CA ASP A 96 3.02 -9.90 4.66
C ASP A 96 3.68 -8.52 4.51
N ILE A 97 2.95 -7.52 4.02
CA ILE A 97 3.46 -6.14 3.84
C ILE A 97 4.05 -5.60 5.14
N ALA A 98 3.34 -5.71 6.26
CA ALA A 98 3.78 -5.21 7.56
C ALA A 98 5.05 -5.90 8.08
N SER A 99 5.34 -7.13 7.64
CA SER A 99 6.53 -7.88 8.05
C SER A 99 7.75 -7.61 7.17
N TRP A 100 7.56 -7.19 5.93
CA TRP A 100 8.64 -6.99 4.97
C TRP A 100 9.61 -5.87 5.40
N ASN A 101 10.85 -5.98 4.95
CA ASN A 101 11.91 -4.98 5.17
C ASN A 101 12.09 -4.64 6.67
N GLY A 102 12.11 -5.66 7.54
CA GLY A 102 12.26 -5.46 8.99
C GLY A 102 11.10 -4.71 9.64
N GLY A 103 9.92 -4.77 9.01
CA GLY A 103 8.71 -4.07 9.44
C GLY A 103 8.72 -2.58 9.17
N ARG A 104 9.50 -2.10 8.18
CA ARG A 104 9.59 -0.66 7.86
C ARG A 104 8.22 -0.06 7.57
N TRP A 105 7.38 -0.75 6.81
CA TRP A 105 6.11 -0.19 6.34
C TRP A 105 5.13 0.06 7.49
N SER A 106 5.06 -0.83 8.48
CA SER A 106 4.25 -0.59 9.68
C SER A 106 4.85 0.48 10.59
N LYS A 107 6.17 0.55 10.71
CA LYS A 107 6.86 1.59 11.49
C LYS A 107 6.63 2.98 10.89
N LEU A 108 6.74 3.11 9.56
CA LEU A 108 6.49 4.36 8.84
C LEU A 108 5.06 4.89 9.09
N LEU A 109 4.06 3.99 9.12
CA LEU A 109 2.69 4.38 9.48
C LEU A 109 2.60 4.88 10.93
N ALA A 110 3.29 4.22 11.87
CA ALA A 110 3.30 4.64 13.27
C ALA A 110 3.99 6.01 13.46
N ASP A 111 5.14 6.22 12.80
CA ASP A 111 5.90 7.48 12.86
C ASP A 111 5.10 8.68 12.31
N LEU A 112 4.16 8.41 11.38
CA LEU A 112 3.33 9.41 10.72
C LEU A 112 1.87 9.44 11.19
N ASP A 113 1.51 8.65 12.21
CA ASP A 113 0.12 8.50 12.67
C ASP A 113 -0.50 9.82 13.14
N LYS A 114 0.31 10.71 13.72
CA LYS A 114 -0.12 12.06 14.12
C LYS A 114 -0.67 12.91 12.96
N TYR A 115 -0.37 12.56 11.71
CA TYR A 115 -0.89 13.21 10.51
C TYR A 115 -2.08 12.48 9.88
N ALA A 116 -2.42 11.29 10.36
CA ALA A 116 -3.48 10.44 9.82
C ALA A 116 -4.83 10.59 10.57
N GLN A 117 -4.91 11.55 11.49
CA GLN A 117 -6.10 11.82 12.28
C GLN A 117 -7.28 12.18 11.38
N LYS A 118 -8.39 11.47 11.57
CA LYS A 118 -9.66 11.84 10.95
C LYS A 118 -10.18 13.08 11.67
N ARG A 119 -10.74 14.02 10.91
CA ARG A 119 -11.54 15.09 11.51
C ARG A 119 -12.80 14.46 12.09
N ASP A 120 -13.13 14.85 13.32
CA ASP A 120 -14.40 14.55 13.98
C ASP A 120 -15.60 15.07 13.17
#